data_AF-K7GFR0-F1
#
_entry.id   AF-K7GFR0-F1
#
_cell.length_a   1.000
_cell.length_b   1.000
_cell.length_c   1.000
_cell.angle_alpha   90.00
_cell.angle_beta   90.00
_cell.angle_gamma   90.00
#
_symmetry.space_group_name_H-M   'P 1'
#
loop_
_entity.id
_entity.type
_entity.pdbx_description
1 polymer ?
#
loop_
_entity_poly.entity_id
_entity_poly.type
_entity_poly.pdbx_seq_one_letter_code
_entity_poly.pdbx_strand_id
1 'polypeptide(L)'
;MEALNAVNTGFALNLFKHECKTQTSTNILFSPWSISSVMATVYLGAKGNTAAQMAEVLHFSKVGGAGAATIKPRRAYSKMEELLTYPRITNKKANVENSSNIHAGFQALSFEINQPTKTYLLKSISQLYGERSSPLSKEYLQSIKKYYRTEPRAVDFLGAAEEVRKEINSSVECQTEGKIQALLPAKSLDSLTKLVLVNALYFKGNWAKKFKDEFTKKQPFRMNKHTSKPVQMMCQREKFNWNYIKTVHAHVIELPYVNNDLSMLILLPDDINDDTTGLEMVKK
;
A
#
# COMPACT_ATOMS: atom_id res chain seq x y z
N MET A 1 6.13 -14.52 4.95
CA MET A 1 5.70 -13.10 4.98
C MET A 1 6.80 -12.16 4.54
N GLU A 2 8.06 -12.33 5.00
CA GLU A 2 9.20 -11.48 4.60
C GLU A 2 9.36 -11.30 3.09
N ALA A 3 9.24 -12.39 2.31
CA ALA A 3 9.30 -12.32 0.85
C ALA A 3 8.20 -11.42 0.24
N LEU A 4 6.96 -11.47 0.74
CA LEU A 4 5.88 -10.62 0.26
C LEU A 4 6.10 -9.14 0.64
N ASN A 5 6.63 -8.87 1.84
CA ASN A 5 6.94 -7.51 2.26
C ASN A 5 8.02 -6.87 1.39
N ALA A 6 9.08 -7.63 1.05
CA ALA A 6 10.12 -7.18 0.14
C ALA A 6 9.58 -6.92 -1.28
N VAL A 7 8.73 -7.82 -1.78
CA VAL A 7 8.04 -7.70 -3.08
C VAL A 7 7.14 -6.46 -3.12
N ASN A 8 6.30 -6.26 -2.11
CA ASN A 8 5.37 -5.13 -2.04
C ASN A 8 6.12 -3.79 -1.87
N THR A 9 7.21 -3.77 -1.12
CA THR A 9 8.11 -2.61 -1.00
C THR A 9 8.76 -2.28 -2.34
N GLY A 10 9.28 -3.29 -3.05
CA GLY A 10 9.87 -3.10 -4.38
C GLY A 10 8.87 -2.56 -5.40
N PHE A 11 7.64 -3.10 -5.40
CA PHE A 11 6.54 -2.57 -6.20
C PHE A 11 6.19 -1.12 -5.83
N ALA A 12 6.05 -0.81 -4.54
CA ALA A 12 5.75 0.54 -4.05
C ALA A 12 6.76 1.58 -4.56
N LEU A 13 8.05 1.27 -4.47
CA LEU A 13 9.12 2.16 -4.92
C LEU A 13 9.11 2.34 -6.44
N ASN A 14 8.89 1.27 -7.20
CA ASN A 14 8.79 1.36 -8.66
C ASN A 14 7.59 2.23 -9.09
N LEU A 15 6.43 2.04 -8.46
CA LEU A 15 5.24 2.84 -8.72
C LEU A 15 5.46 4.30 -8.34
N PHE A 16 6.02 4.57 -7.16
CA PHE A 16 6.35 5.93 -6.72
C PHE A 16 7.30 6.64 -7.69
N LYS A 17 8.35 5.94 -8.16
CA LYS A 17 9.29 6.48 -9.16
C LYS A 17 8.62 6.74 -10.50
N HIS A 18 7.65 5.91 -10.90
CA HIS A 18 6.87 6.15 -12.10
C HIS A 18 5.99 7.39 -11.96
N GLU A 19 5.22 7.50 -10.88
CA GLU A 19 4.37 8.66 -10.59
C GLU A 19 5.19 9.95 -10.47
N CYS A 20 6.38 9.91 -9.85
CA CYS A 20 7.24 11.10 -9.78
C CYS A 20 7.73 11.61 -11.14
N LYS A 21 7.71 10.78 -12.19
CA LYS A 21 8.06 11.21 -13.56
C LYS A 21 6.90 11.92 -14.26
N THR A 22 5.66 11.57 -13.92
CA THR A 22 4.44 12.12 -14.52
C THR A 22 3.90 13.31 -13.71
N GLN A 23 4.12 13.29 -12.41
CA GLN A 23 3.60 14.24 -11.43
C GLN A 23 4.75 14.90 -10.67
N THR A 24 5.16 16.09 -11.11
CA THR A 24 6.37 16.76 -10.59
C THR A 24 6.12 17.65 -9.36
N SER A 25 4.91 18.16 -9.18
CA SER A 25 4.58 19.18 -8.17
C SER A 25 3.25 18.95 -7.42
N THR A 26 2.70 17.73 -7.50
CA THR A 26 1.49 17.33 -6.78
C THR A 26 1.80 16.39 -5.63
N ASN A 27 0.89 16.31 -4.65
CA ASN A 27 0.99 15.33 -3.59
C ASN A 27 0.68 13.94 -4.16
N ILE A 28 1.53 12.96 -3.85
CA ILE A 28 1.34 11.56 -4.23
C ILE A 28 1.04 10.77 -2.95
N LEU A 29 -0.09 10.07 -2.93
CA LEU A 29 -0.47 9.17 -1.85
C LEU A 29 -1.16 7.94 -2.44
N PHE A 30 -0.67 6.76 -2.10
CA PHE A 30 -1.28 5.49 -2.50
C PHE A 30 -0.97 4.41 -1.47
N SER A 31 -1.74 3.31 -1.53
CA SER A 31 -1.49 2.11 -0.73
C SER A 31 -0.92 1.01 -1.63
N PRO A 32 0.38 0.66 -1.52
CA PRO A 32 0.96 -0.41 -2.31
C PRO A 32 0.29 -1.76 -2.03
N TRP A 33 -0.05 -2.00 -0.75
CA TRP A 33 -0.80 -3.19 -0.32
C TRP A 33 -2.16 -3.30 -1.01
N SER A 34 -2.92 -2.21 -1.05
CA SER A 34 -4.24 -2.18 -1.71
C SER A 34 -4.14 -2.60 -3.17
N ILE A 35 -3.24 -1.95 -3.92
CA ILE A 35 -3.04 -2.19 -5.35
C ILE A 35 -2.53 -3.61 -5.59
N SER A 36 -1.48 -4.03 -4.87
CA SER A 36 -0.88 -5.35 -5.06
C SER A 36 -1.84 -6.49 -4.68
N SER A 37 -2.67 -6.31 -3.65
CA SER A 37 -3.66 -7.32 -3.24
C SER A 37 -4.73 -7.55 -4.31
N VAL A 38 -5.25 -6.50 -4.93
CA VAL A 38 -6.20 -6.59 -6.04
C VAL A 38 -5.54 -7.24 -7.24
N MET A 39 -4.36 -6.76 -7.62
CA MET A 39 -3.64 -7.30 -8.77
C MET A 39 -3.24 -8.76 -8.56
N ALA A 40 -3.01 -9.21 -7.33
CA ALA A 40 -2.77 -10.60 -7.01
C ALA A 40 -4.02 -11.47 -7.22
N THR A 41 -5.23 -10.96 -6.97
CA THR A 41 -6.47 -11.68 -7.31
C THR A 41 -6.70 -11.78 -8.82
N VAL A 42 -6.30 -10.76 -9.59
CA VAL A 42 -6.32 -10.84 -11.06
C VAL A 42 -5.27 -11.84 -11.56
N TYR A 43 -4.06 -11.80 -10.99
CA TYR A 43 -2.96 -12.69 -11.34
C TYR A 43 -3.32 -14.16 -11.14
N LEU A 44 -4.10 -14.47 -10.11
CA LEU A 44 -4.60 -15.81 -9.83
C LEU A 44 -5.42 -16.42 -11.00
N GLY A 45 -6.08 -15.58 -11.80
CA GLY A 45 -6.87 -15.99 -12.96
C GLY A 45 -6.15 -15.80 -14.30
N ALA A 46 -5.02 -15.10 -14.31
CA ALA A 46 -4.26 -14.81 -15.52
C ALA A 46 -3.48 -16.06 -16.00
N LYS A 47 -3.26 -16.15 -17.31
CA LYS A 47 -2.46 -17.23 -17.94
C LYS A 47 -1.52 -16.66 -19.01
N GLY A 48 -0.52 -17.46 -19.41
CA GLY A 48 0.40 -17.12 -20.50
C GLY A 48 1.14 -15.81 -20.29
N ASN A 49 1.29 -15.03 -21.37
CA ASN A 49 2.02 -13.76 -21.35
C ASN A 49 1.43 -12.74 -20.38
N THR A 50 0.10 -12.70 -20.23
CA THR A 50 -0.58 -11.81 -19.27
C THR A 50 -0.10 -12.08 -17.85
N ALA A 51 -0.06 -13.36 -17.44
CA ALA A 51 0.43 -13.74 -16.12
C ALA A 51 1.92 -13.40 -15.95
N ALA A 52 2.74 -13.63 -16.98
CA ALA A 52 4.17 -13.34 -16.94
C ALA A 52 4.45 -11.85 -16.72
N GLN A 53 3.79 -10.97 -17.48
CA GLN A 53 3.93 -9.52 -17.34
C GLN A 53 3.50 -9.02 -15.95
N MET A 54 2.39 -9.54 -15.43
CA MET A 54 1.93 -9.21 -14.08
C MET A 54 2.94 -9.64 -13.01
N ALA A 55 3.46 -10.87 -13.12
CA ALA A 55 4.43 -11.40 -12.17
C ALA A 55 5.75 -10.61 -12.17
N GLU A 56 6.17 -10.10 -13.33
CA GLU A 56 7.34 -9.24 -13.45
C GLU A 56 7.13 -7.88 -12.78
N VAL A 57 6.06 -7.16 -13.14
CA VAL A 57 5.79 -5.81 -12.64
C VAL A 57 5.52 -5.80 -11.12
N LEU A 58 4.80 -6.81 -10.64
CA LEU A 58 4.46 -6.95 -9.22
C LEU A 58 5.57 -7.65 -8.41
N HIS A 59 6.68 -8.04 -9.04
CA HIS A 59 7.80 -8.79 -8.46
C HIS A 59 7.44 -10.18 -7.88
N PHE A 60 6.34 -10.80 -8.32
CA PHE A 60 5.91 -12.13 -7.83
C PHE A 60 6.84 -13.28 -8.30
N SER A 61 7.53 -13.12 -9.42
CA SER A 61 8.44 -14.14 -9.99
C SER A 61 9.66 -14.45 -9.09
N LYS A 62 10.00 -13.56 -8.16
CA LYS A 62 11.12 -13.74 -7.22
C LYS A 62 10.83 -14.72 -6.07
N VAL A 63 9.58 -15.20 -5.95
CA VAL A 63 9.14 -16.08 -4.85
C VAL A 63 9.16 -17.57 -5.24
N GLY A 64 9.37 -17.91 -6.52
CA GLY A 64 9.22 -19.29 -7.04
C GLY A 64 10.43 -19.93 -7.73
N GLY A 65 11.61 -19.30 -7.74
CA GLY A 65 12.77 -19.82 -8.47
C GLY A 65 13.63 -20.82 -7.69
N ALA A 66 13.48 -22.11 -7.98
CA ALA A 66 14.50 -23.12 -7.69
C ALA A 66 15.70 -22.90 -8.62
N GLY A 67 16.60 -22.02 -8.22
CA GLY A 67 17.86 -21.76 -8.90
C GLY A 67 18.78 -21.09 -7.92
N ALA A 68 19.78 -21.82 -7.44
CA ALA A 68 20.87 -21.31 -6.64
C ALA A 68 21.73 -20.34 -7.48
N ALA A 69 21.19 -19.15 -7.78
CA ALA A 69 22.01 -17.99 -7.99
C ALA A 69 22.24 -17.42 -6.60
N THR A 70 23.48 -17.48 -6.12
CA THR A 70 23.93 -16.68 -5.00
C THR A 70 23.62 -15.21 -5.31
N ILE A 71 22.49 -14.74 -4.79
CA ILE A 71 22.14 -13.32 -4.77
C ILE A 71 23.18 -12.69 -3.83
N LYS A 72 24.30 -12.23 -4.40
CA LYS A 72 25.00 -11.11 -3.78
C LYS A 72 24.01 -9.97 -3.88
N PRO A 73 23.47 -9.46 -2.76
CA PRO A 73 22.55 -8.34 -2.82
C PRO A 73 23.32 -7.20 -3.46
N ARG A 74 22.90 -6.76 -4.66
CA ARG A 74 23.39 -5.50 -5.23
C ARG A 74 22.68 -4.40 -4.43
N ARG A 75 23.28 -4.13 -3.26
CA ARG A 75 22.77 -3.32 -2.16
C ARG A 75 22.75 -1.85 -2.56
N ALA A 76 21.63 -1.38 -3.09
CA ALA A 76 21.37 0.06 -3.18
C ALA A 76 20.76 0.64 -1.88
N TYR A 77 20.26 -0.21 -0.98
CA TYR A 77 19.53 0.23 0.22
C TYR A 77 19.87 -0.52 1.51
N SER A 78 20.98 -1.27 1.58
CA SER A 78 21.34 -2.01 2.81
C SER A 78 21.51 -1.11 4.03
N LYS A 79 21.75 0.18 3.83
CA LYS A 79 21.90 1.12 4.95
C LYS A 79 20.59 1.43 5.66
N MET A 80 19.43 1.32 5.01
CA MET A 80 18.15 1.62 5.68
C MET A 80 17.66 0.44 6.54
N GLU A 81 17.92 -0.80 6.09
CA GLU A 81 17.73 -2.01 6.90
C GLU A 81 18.73 -2.08 8.07
N GLU A 82 19.98 -1.65 7.88
CA GLU A 82 21.03 -1.64 8.90
C GLU A 82 20.81 -0.56 9.98
N LEU A 83 20.07 0.51 9.67
CA LEU A 83 19.73 1.58 10.61
C LEU A 83 18.44 1.30 11.42
N LEU A 84 17.68 0.28 11.03
CA LEU A 84 16.46 -0.18 11.73
C LEU A 84 16.62 -1.59 12.34
N THR A 85 17.81 -2.20 12.24
CA THR A 85 18.06 -3.53 12.81
C THR A 85 18.37 -3.42 14.30
N TYR A 86 17.32 -3.45 15.14
CA TYR A 86 17.22 -4.38 16.26
C TYR A 86 15.75 -4.81 16.43
N PRO A 87 15.49 -6.10 16.76
CA PRO A 87 14.23 -6.76 16.47
C PRO A 87 13.24 -6.62 17.62
N ARG A 88 11.95 -6.42 17.30
CA ARG A 88 10.81 -6.84 18.14
C ARG A 88 9.47 -6.70 17.38
N ILE A 89 9.34 -7.50 16.32
CA ILE A 89 8.09 -8.24 16.14
C ILE A 89 8.45 -9.65 16.59
N THR A 90 7.88 -10.11 17.69
CA THR A 90 7.95 -11.53 18.05
C THR A 90 7.17 -12.31 17.00
N ASN A 91 7.81 -12.61 15.87
CA ASN A 91 7.37 -13.62 14.95
C ASN A 91 7.46 -14.94 15.71
N LYS A 92 6.33 -15.42 16.24
CA LYS A 92 6.17 -16.85 16.48
C LYS A 92 6.51 -17.52 15.15
N LYS A 93 7.64 -18.25 15.13
CA LYS A 93 8.03 -19.12 14.01
C LYS A 93 6.85 -20.05 13.72
N ALA A 94 6.05 -19.71 12.71
CA ALA A 94 5.26 -20.70 12.03
C ALA A 94 6.26 -21.55 11.24
N ASN A 95 6.26 -22.86 11.47
CA ASN A 95 6.93 -23.81 10.59
C ASN A 95 6.31 -23.67 9.21
N VAL A 96 7.00 -23.02 8.28
CA VAL A 96 6.55 -22.88 6.89
C VAL A 96 7.36 -23.85 6.04
N GLU A 97 6.77 -25.01 5.79
CA GLU A 97 7.13 -25.86 4.67
C GLU A 97 6.75 -25.13 3.36
N ASN A 98 7.72 -25.00 2.44
CA ASN A 98 7.59 -24.61 1.03
C ASN A 98 6.65 -23.44 0.68
N SER A 99 7.11 -22.19 0.88
CA SER A 99 6.39 -20.98 0.44
C SER A 99 6.57 -20.64 -1.04
N SER A 100 6.26 -21.55 -1.96
CA SER A 100 6.30 -21.25 -3.42
C SER A 100 5.07 -20.46 -3.92
N ASN A 101 4.10 -20.17 -3.05
CA ASN A 101 2.83 -19.55 -3.44
C ASN A 101 2.65 -18.15 -2.83
N ILE A 102 2.81 -17.12 -3.66
CA ILE A 102 2.62 -15.70 -3.30
C ILE A 102 1.24 -15.42 -2.68
N HIS A 103 0.20 -16.14 -3.09
CA HIS A 103 -1.17 -15.96 -2.60
C HIS A 103 -1.32 -16.38 -1.13
N ALA A 104 -0.54 -17.36 -0.65
CA ALA A 104 -0.50 -17.70 0.76
C ALA A 104 0.10 -16.56 1.60
N GLY A 105 1.05 -15.81 1.03
CA GLY A 105 1.58 -14.59 1.64
C GLY A 105 0.50 -13.52 1.79
N PHE A 106 -0.29 -13.28 0.72
CA PHE A 106 -1.39 -12.32 0.76
C PHE A 106 -2.47 -12.74 1.75
N GLN A 107 -2.76 -14.04 1.85
CA GLN A 107 -3.68 -14.58 2.83
C GLN A 107 -3.23 -14.25 4.26
N ALA A 108 -1.96 -14.54 4.59
CA ALA A 108 -1.40 -14.32 5.92
C ALA A 108 -1.40 -12.82 6.28
N LEU A 109 -0.91 -11.97 5.38
CA LEU A 109 -0.82 -10.53 5.64
C LEU A 109 -2.20 -9.86 5.70
N SER A 110 -3.16 -10.29 4.87
CA SER A 110 -4.55 -9.83 4.96
C SER A 110 -5.19 -10.21 6.30
N PHE A 111 -4.87 -11.40 6.82
CA PHE A 111 -5.34 -11.83 8.14
C PHE A 111 -4.78 -10.98 9.26
N GLU A 112 -3.48 -10.61 9.20
CA GLU A 112 -2.85 -9.73 10.20
C GLU A 112 -3.41 -8.31 10.15
N ILE A 113 -3.52 -7.72 8.95
CA ILE A 113 -4.04 -6.36 8.74
C ILE A 113 -5.46 -6.21 9.26
N ASN A 114 -6.30 -7.24 9.08
CA ASN A 114 -7.70 -7.22 9.48
C ASN A 114 -7.94 -7.77 10.90
N GLN A 115 -6.89 -8.04 11.69
CA GLN A 115 -7.10 -8.37 13.10
C GLN A 115 -7.69 -7.17 13.86
N PRO A 116 -8.77 -7.36 14.64
CA PRO A 116 -9.28 -6.29 15.47
C PRO A 116 -8.24 -5.92 16.53
N THR A 117 -7.97 -4.62 16.69
CA THR A 117 -7.09 -4.12 17.75
C THR A 117 -7.84 -3.12 18.63
N LYS A 118 -7.38 -2.94 19.87
CA LYS A 118 -7.95 -1.96 20.80
C LYS A 118 -7.36 -0.55 20.62
N THR A 119 -6.28 -0.41 19.85
CA THR A 119 -5.44 0.79 19.84
C THR A 119 -5.50 1.58 18.54
N TYR A 120 -5.82 0.91 17.44
CA TYR A 120 -6.05 1.53 16.13
C TYR A 120 -7.13 0.78 15.34
N LEU A 121 -7.73 1.49 14.39
CA LEU A 121 -8.63 0.93 13.40
C LEU A 121 -7.87 0.76 12.10
N LEU A 122 -7.65 -0.49 11.68
CA LEU A 122 -7.09 -0.85 10.39
C LEU A 122 -8.03 -1.84 9.72
N LYS A 123 -8.47 -1.53 8.50
CA LYS A 123 -9.36 -2.37 7.70
C LYS A 123 -8.88 -2.36 6.26
N SER A 124 -8.64 -3.53 5.69
CA SER A 124 -8.35 -3.70 4.27
C SER A 124 -9.34 -4.69 3.68
N ILE A 125 -10.18 -4.22 2.77
CA ILE A 125 -11.21 -5.06 2.17
C ILE A 125 -11.02 -5.07 0.67
N SER A 126 -10.92 -6.28 0.11
CA SER A 126 -10.94 -6.52 -1.33
C SER A 126 -12.25 -7.19 -1.71
N GLN A 127 -12.98 -6.59 -2.64
CA GLN A 127 -14.22 -7.13 -3.19
C GLN A 127 -14.12 -7.23 -4.71
N LEU A 128 -14.62 -8.34 -5.24
CA LEU A 128 -14.72 -8.59 -6.66
C LEU A 128 -16.20 -8.60 -7.06
N TYR A 129 -16.50 -7.94 -8.17
CA TYR A 129 -17.83 -7.86 -8.78
C TYR A 129 -17.73 -8.37 -10.22
N GLY A 130 -18.45 -9.44 -10.55
CA GLY A 130 -18.48 -10.03 -11.88
C GLY A 130 -19.85 -9.92 -12.52
N GLU A 131 -19.89 -9.73 -13.84
CA GLU A 131 -21.13 -9.75 -14.61
C GLU A 131 -21.84 -11.11 -14.48
N ARG A 132 -23.08 -11.10 -14.03
CA ARG A 132 -23.90 -12.31 -13.80
C ARG A 132 -24.06 -13.16 -15.07
N SER A 133 -24.09 -12.53 -16.26
CA SER A 133 -24.23 -13.24 -17.54
C SER A 133 -22.93 -13.94 -17.99
N SER A 134 -21.81 -13.76 -17.27
CA SER A 134 -20.50 -14.31 -17.59
C SER A 134 -19.85 -14.90 -16.35
N PRO A 135 -20.33 -16.07 -15.88
CA PRO A 135 -19.89 -16.65 -14.63
C PRO A 135 -18.39 -17.01 -14.64
N LEU A 136 -17.73 -16.76 -13.52
CA LEU A 136 -16.32 -17.09 -13.31
C LEU A 136 -16.11 -18.61 -13.16
N SER A 137 -14.94 -19.12 -13.53
CA SER A 137 -14.66 -20.55 -13.45
C SER A 137 -14.65 -21.06 -12.01
N LYS A 138 -15.05 -22.33 -11.81
CA LYS A 138 -15.14 -22.95 -10.49
C LYS A 138 -13.76 -22.99 -9.80
N GLU A 139 -12.72 -23.26 -10.56
CA GLU A 139 -11.33 -23.34 -10.08
C GLU A 139 -10.85 -21.98 -9.56
N TYR A 140 -11.21 -20.89 -10.26
CA TYR A 140 -10.89 -19.54 -9.84
C TYR A 140 -11.64 -19.17 -8.55
N LEU A 141 -12.94 -19.46 -8.48
CA LEU A 141 -13.76 -19.22 -7.28
C LEU A 141 -13.22 -19.96 -6.06
N GLN A 142 -12.85 -21.24 -6.22
CA GLN A 142 -12.22 -22.03 -5.16
C GLN A 142 -10.89 -21.42 -4.69
N SER A 143 -10.08 -20.95 -5.64
CA SER A 143 -8.77 -20.36 -5.33
C SER A 143 -8.90 -19.00 -4.63
N ILE A 144 -9.82 -18.13 -5.08
CA ILE A 144 -10.12 -16.87 -4.39
C ILE A 144 -10.59 -17.15 -2.97
N LYS A 145 -11.56 -18.05 -2.79
CA LYS A 145 -12.09 -18.38 -1.47
C LYS A 145 -11.00 -18.89 -0.54
N LYS A 146 -10.11 -19.74 -1.05
CA LYS A 146 -8.96 -20.28 -0.31
C LYS A 146 -8.01 -19.17 0.15
N TYR A 147 -7.53 -18.31 -0.74
CA TYR A 147 -6.44 -17.38 -0.41
C TYR A 147 -6.90 -16.01 0.09
N TYR A 148 -8.04 -15.52 -0.39
CA TYR A 148 -8.50 -14.15 -0.12
C TYR A 148 -9.74 -14.08 0.74
N ARG A 149 -10.38 -15.23 1.04
CA ARG A 149 -11.59 -15.33 1.86
C ARG A 149 -12.72 -14.40 1.40
N THR A 150 -12.74 -14.08 0.12
CA THR A 150 -13.75 -13.23 -0.52
C THR A 150 -14.56 -14.09 -1.48
N GLU A 151 -15.84 -13.77 -1.62
CA GLU A 151 -16.70 -14.37 -2.63
C GLU A 151 -17.06 -13.29 -3.66
N PRO A 152 -16.77 -13.51 -4.96
CA PRO A 152 -17.24 -12.65 -6.03
C PRO A 152 -18.74 -12.40 -5.96
N ARG A 153 -19.15 -11.13 -6.06
CA ARG A 153 -20.56 -10.76 -6.20
C ARG A 153 -20.95 -10.77 -7.67
N ALA A 154 -21.99 -11.51 -8.01
CA ALA A 154 -22.60 -11.45 -9.33
C ALA A 154 -23.51 -10.22 -9.42
N VAL A 155 -23.27 -9.36 -10.41
CA VAL A 155 -23.99 -8.08 -10.61
C VAL A 155 -24.40 -7.91 -12.06
N ASP A 156 -25.33 -6.99 -12.33
CA ASP A 156 -25.88 -6.72 -13.67
C ASP A 156 -25.29 -5.45 -14.27
N PHE A 157 -24.06 -5.51 -14.77
CA PHE A 157 -23.47 -4.38 -15.50
C PHE A 157 -24.20 -4.17 -16.84
N LEU A 158 -24.62 -5.25 -17.50
CA LEU A 158 -25.32 -5.18 -18.79
C LEU A 158 -26.59 -4.33 -18.74
N GLY A 159 -27.43 -4.54 -17.72
CA GLY A 159 -28.72 -3.86 -17.57
C GLY A 159 -28.75 -2.69 -16.57
N ALA A 160 -27.82 -2.65 -15.61
CA ALA A 160 -27.90 -1.76 -14.44
C ALA A 160 -26.53 -1.23 -13.97
N ALA A 161 -25.61 -0.92 -14.90
CA ALA A 161 -24.24 -0.48 -14.57
C ALA A 161 -24.17 0.71 -13.59
N GLU A 162 -25.05 1.71 -13.71
CA GLU A 162 -25.05 2.88 -12.84
C GLU A 162 -25.57 2.56 -11.42
N GLU A 163 -26.55 1.69 -11.30
CA GLU A 163 -27.03 1.17 -10.02
C GLU A 163 -25.92 0.38 -9.32
N VAL A 164 -25.24 -0.52 -10.05
CA VAL A 164 -24.10 -1.28 -9.53
C VAL A 164 -22.95 -0.36 -9.12
N ARG A 165 -22.65 0.68 -9.91
CA ARG A 165 -21.64 1.69 -9.56
C ARG A 165 -21.96 2.37 -8.22
N LYS A 166 -23.22 2.76 -8.01
CA LYS A 166 -23.68 3.38 -6.75
C LYS A 166 -23.59 2.40 -5.58
N GLU A 167 -23.93 1.13 -5.78
CA GLU A 167 -23.77 0.07 -4.77
C GLU A 167 -22.30 -0.08 -4.35
N ILE A 168 -21.39 -0.19 -5.33
CA ILE A 168 -19.95 -0.30 -5.08
C ILE A 168 -19.45 0.89 -4.27
N ASN A 169 -19.78 2.12 -4.69
CA ASN A 169 -19.38 3.34 -3.96
C ASN A 169 -19.94 3.37 -2.53
N SER A 170 -21.21 3.02 -2.34
CA SER A 170 -21.84 2.97 -1.01
C SER A 170 -21.16 1.94 -0.10
N SER A 171 -20.79 0.78 -0.64
CA SER A 171 -20.05 -0.24 0.10
C SER A 171 -18.65 0.25 0.51
N VAL A 172 -17.92 0.91 -0.40
CA VAL A 172 -16.60 1.47 -0.11
C VAL A 172 -16.68 2.58 0.93
N GLU A 173 -17.69 3.44 0.83
CA GLU A 173 -17.93 4.53 1.77
C GLU A 173 -18.16 3.98 3.19
N CYS A 174 -19.04 2.99 3.32
CA CYS A 174 -19.31 2.33 4.60
C CYS A 174 -18.05 1.69 5.19
N GLN A 175 -17.23 1.05 4.36
CA GLN A 175 -16.01 0.37 4.81
C GLN A 175 -14.88 1.32 5.20
N THR A 176 -14.92 2.55 4.69
CA THR A 176 -13.88 3.56 4.89
C THR A 176 -14.30 4.65 5.88
N GLU A 177 -15.31 4.38 6.71
CA GLU A 177 -15.83 5.32 7.70
C GLU A 177 -16.22 6.67 7.05
N GLY A 178 -16.82 6.60 5.85
CA GLY A 178 -17.27 7.76 5.08
C GLY A 178 -16.16 8.55 4.38
N LYS A 179 -14.90 8.06 4.36
CA LYS A 179 -13.76 8.81 3.80
C LYS A 179 -13.60 8.67 2.30
N ILE A 180 -14.02 7.55 1.70
CA ILE A 180 -13.97 7.35 0.25
C ILE A 180 -15.41 7.18 -0.25
N GLN A 181 -16.01 8.25 -0.75
CA GLN A 181 -17.45 8.28 -1.10
C GLN A 181 -17.70 7.98 -2.58
N ALA A 182 -16.89 8.55 -3.47
CA ALA A 182 -17.07 8.44 -4.92
C ALA A 182 -15.83 7.82 -5.58
N LEU A 183 -15.52 6.57 -5.20
CA LEU A 183 -14.37 5.84 -5.76
C LEU A 183 -14.48 5.71 -7.28
N LEU A 184 -15.67 5.32 -7.75
CA LEU A 184 -16.00 5.18 -9.17
C LEU A 184 -16.78 6.41 -9.65
N PRO A 185 -16.19 7.23 -10.54
CA PRO A 185 -16.86 8.39 -11.13
C PRO A 185 -18.11 7.99 -11.93
N ALA A 186 -19.06 8.91 -12.10
CA ALA A 186 -20.21 8.67 -12.97
C ALA A 186 -19.75 8.24 -14.39
N LYS A 187 -20.47 7.29 -14.99
CA LYS A 187 -20.15 6.71 -16.31
C LYS A 187 -18.81 5.96 -16.38
N SER A 188 -18.18 5.63 -15.26
CA SER A 188 -16.96 4.80 -15.26
C SER A 188 -17.25 3.31 -15.51
N LEU A 189 -18.50 2.89 -15.34
CA LEU A 189 -18.99 1.55 -15.62
C LEU A 189 -20.07 1.64 -16.70
N ASP A 190 -20.14 0.61 -17.54
CA ASP A 190 -21.07 0.52 -18.66
C ASP A 190 -21.50 -0.94 -18.91
N SER A 191 -22.34 -1.15 -19.93
CA SER A 191 -22.83 -2.47 -20.32
C SER A 191 -21.75 -3.42 -20.84
N LEU A 192 -20.55 -2.91 -21.18
CA LEU A 192 -19.40 -3.71 -21.61
C LEU A 192 -18.56 -4.19 -20.43
N THR A 193 -18.74 -3.59 -19.25
CA THR A 193 -18.04 -3.95 -18.04
C THR A 193 -18.36 -5.40 -17.64
N LYS A 194 -17.32 -6.22 -17.44
CA LYS A 194 -17.46 -7.64 -17.04
C LYS A 194 -16.95 -7.94 -15.64
N LEU A 195 -16.00 -7.16 -15.16
CA LEU A 195 -15.30 -7.41 -13.92
C LEU A 195 -14.84 -6.09 -13.32
N VAL A 196 -15.17 -5.85 -12.04
CA VAL A 196 -14.66 -4.73 -11.26
C VAL A 196 -14.04 -5.29 -10.00
N LEU A 197 -12.79 -4.91 -9.74
CA LEU A 197 -12.10 -5.25 -8.51
C LEU A 197 -11.85 -3.98 -7.72
N VAL A 198 -12.20 -4.02 -6.45
CA VAL A 198 -12.08 -2.88 -5.55
C VAL A 198 -11.31 -3.33 -4.33
N ASN A 199 -10.31 -2.55 -3.94
CA ASN A 199 -9.79 -2.60 -2.58
C ASN A 199 -9.92 -1.24 -1.91
N ALA A 200 -10.36 -1.26 -0.67
CA ALA A 200 -10.40 -0.10 0.20
C ALA A 200 -9.57 -0.39 1.45
N LEU A 201 -8.63 0.51 1.74
CA LEU A 201 -7.82 0.49 2.96
C LEU A 201 -8.19 1.71 3.80
N TYR A 202 -8.59 1.46 5.05
CA TYR A 202 -8.84 2.49 6.04
C TYR A 202 -7.91 2.31 7.23
N PHE A 203 -7.28 3.41 7.65
CA PHE A 203 -6.42 3.44 8.82
C PHE A 203 -6.73 4.67 9.69
N LYS A 204 -6.86 4.43 11.00
CA LYS A 204 -6.97 5.46 12.03
C LYS A 204 -6.26 4.97 13.29
N GLY A 205 -5.10 5.54 13.59
CA GLY A 205 -4.33 5.24 14.80
C GLY A 205 -4.06 6.51 15.63
N ASN A 206 -3.84 6.31 16.93
CA ASN A 206 -3.30 7.35 17.80
C ASN A 206 -1.77 7.24 17.83
N TRP A 207 -1.07 8.37 17.82
CA TRP A 207 0.37 8.39 18.11
C TRP A 207 0.64 7.79 19.49
N ALA A 208 1.76 7.06 19.63
CA ALA A 208 2.24 6.62 20.94
C ALA A 208 2.53 7.84 21.84
N LYS A 209 3.08 8.90 21.25
CA LYS A 209 3.30 10.21 21.86
C LYS A 209 2.52 11.28 21.11
N LYS A 210 1.37 11.66 21.66
CA LYS A 210 0.45 12.61 21.03
C LYS A 210 1.02 14.03 21.06
N PHE A 211 0.85 14.75 19.95
CA PHE A 211 1.04 16.19 19.93
C PHE A 211 -0.02 16.85 20.80
N LYS A 212 0.36 17.90 21.53
CA LYS A 212 -0.60 18.72 22.27
C LYS A 212 -1.08 19.85 21.37
N ASP A 213 -2.39 20.04 21.30
CA ASP A 213 -3.02 21.04 20.44
C ASP A 213 -2.52 22.47 20.74
N GLU A 214 -2.22 22.76 22.01
CA GLU A 214 -1.67 24.05 22.47
C GLU A 214 -0.34 24.46 21.82
N PHE A 215 0.44 23.49 21.32
CA PHE A 215 1.71 23.74 20.63
C PHE A 215 1.56 23.80 19.11
N THR A 216 0.35 23.60 18.58
CA THR A 216 0.08 23.73 17.14
C THR A 216 -0.10 25.19 16.78
N LYS A 217 0.71 25.70 15.85
CA LYS A 217 0.69 27.10 15.43
C LYS A 217 0.74 27.21 13.91
N LYS A 218 0.17 28.30 13.36
CA LYS A 218 0.37 28.64 11.95
C LYS A 218 1.85 28.91 11.70
N GLN A 219 2.46 28.20 10.77
CA GLN A 219 3.85 28.36 10.35
C GLN A 219 3.95 28.29 8.83
N PRO A 220 4.95 28.94 8.21
CA PRO A 220 5.18 28.82 6.77
C PRO A 220 5.68 27.42 6.40
N PHE A 221 4.99 26.74 5.48
CA PHE A 221 5.46 25.54 4.81
C PHE A 221 6.03 25.94 3.44
N ARG A 222 7.34 25.77 3.26
CA ARG A 222 8.05 26.05 2.01
C ARG A 222 7.75 24.93 1.01
N MET A 223 7.02 25.24 -0.06
CA MET A 223 6.76 24.29 -1.14
C MET A 223 7.94 24.21 -2.11
N ASN A 224 8.65 25.33 -2.28
CA ASN A 224 9.86 25.49 -3.07
C ASN A 224 10.69 26.67 -2.51
N LYS A 225 11.80 27.05 -3.17
CA LYS A 225 12.67 28.16 -2.75
C LYS A 225 11.96 29.52 -2.66
N HIS A 226 10.89 29.72 -3.43
CA HIS A 226 10.25 31.03 -3.61
C HIS A 226 8.83 31.11 -3.04
N THR A 227 8.20 29.97 -2.78
CA THR A 227 6.78 29.88 -2.46
C THR A 227 6.58 29.16 -1.13
N SER A 228 5.89 29.84 -0.22
CA SER A 228 5.48 29.28 1.07
C SER A 228 3.99 29.48 1.29
N LYS A 229 3.36 28.55 2.00
CA LYS A 229 1.96 28.66 2.43
C LYS A 229 1.84 28.45 3.94
N PRO A 230 0.97 29.19 4.64
CA PRO A 230 0.75 28.95 6.05
C PRO A 230 0.03 27.61 6.26
N VAL A 231 0.53 26.79 7.19
CA VAL A 231 -0.09 25.52 7.61
C VAL A 231 -0.16 25.46 9.13
N GLN A 232 -1.06 24.64 9.67
CA GLN A 232 -1.06 24.32 11.09
C GLN A 232 0.08 23.33 11.38
N MET A 233 1.16 23.84 11.95
CA MET A 233 2.35 23.05 12.26
C MET A 233 2.28 22.55 13.70
N MET A 234 2.20 21.23 13.86
CA MET A 234 2.25 20.57 15.16
C MET A 234 3.70 20.57 15.69
N CYS A 235 3.87 20.63 17.01
CA CYS A 235 5.20 20.63 17.64
C CYS A 235 5.20 19.80 18.93
N GLN A 236 6.26 19.04 19.14
CA GLN A 236 6.55 18.35 20.41
C GLN A 236 8.05 18.14 20.56
N ARG A 237 8.52 17.88 21.79
CA ARG A 237 9.91 17.53 22.08
C ARG A 237 9.93 16.23 22.87
N GLU A 238 10.36 15.16 22.22
CA GLU A 238 10.31 13.80 22.75
C GLU A 238 11.49 12.98 22.20
N LYS A 239 11.80 11.84 22.85
CA LYS A 239 12.73 10.85 22.30
C LYS A 239 12.05 10.04 21.20
N PHE A 240 12.67 10.02 20.01
CA PHE A 240 12.24 9.24 18.83
C PHE A 240 13.44 8.51 18.21
N ASN A 241 13.16 7.46 17.44
CA ASN A 241 14.17 6.86 16.57
C ASN A 241 14.39 7.81 15.39
N TRP A 242 15.64 8.16 15.15
CA TRP A 242 16.05 9.10 14.12
C TRP A 242 17.37 8.65 13.49
N ASN A 243 17.55 8.99 12.21
CA ASN A 243 18.80 8.79 11.52
C ASN A 243 19.08 9.87 10.46
N TYR A 244 20.33 9.90 9.98
CA TYR A 244 20.75 10.75 8.88
C TYR A 244 21.35 9.93 7.73
N ILE A 245 20.77 10.06 6.54
CA ILE A 245 21.20 9.35 5.33
C ILE A 245 22.10 10.27 4.50
N LYS A 246 23.41 10.17 4.75
CA LYS A 246 24.44 11.00 4.08
C LYS A 246 24.38 10.98 2.55
N THR A 247 23.98 9.87 1.94
CA THR A 247 23.98 9.72 0.47
C THR A 247 22.89 10.52 -0.23
N VAL A 248 21.83 10.91 0.48
CA VAL A 248 20.71 11.70 -0.05
C VAL A 248 20.46 12.98 0.76
N HIS A 249 21.36 13.32 1.68
CA HIS A 249 21.30 14.51 2.54
C HIS A 249 19.91 14.69 3.20
N ALA A 250 19.44 13.64 3.88
CA ALA A 250 18.12 13.64 4.48
C ALA A 250 18.10 13.02 5.89
N HIS A 251 17.25 13.59 6.73
CA HIS A 251 16.86 13.06 8.01
C HIS A 251 15.72 12.06 7.86
N VAL A 252 15.75 11.01 8.67
CA VAL A 252 14.65 10.06 8.82
C VAL A 252 14.23 10.05 10.27
N ILE A 253 12.93 10.20 10.53
CA ILE A 253 12.36 10.03 11.87
C ILE A 253 11.22 9.02 11.82
N GLU A 254 11.15 8.18 12.85
CA GLU A 254 10.05 7.25 13.08
C GLU A 254 9.10 7.82 14.14
N LEU A 255 7.83 7.94 13.76
CA LEU A 255 6.74 8.32 14.65
C LEU A 255 5.85 7.10 14.89
N PRO A 256 6.00 6.40 16.03
CA PRO A 256 5.20 5.22 16.32
C PRO A 256 3.76 5.58 16.71
N TYR A 257 2.83 4.72 16.30
CA TYR A 257 1.47 4.68 16.84
C TYR A 257 1.46 3.88 18.15
N VAL A 258 0.37 3.97 18.93
CA VAL A 258 0.21 3.24 20.19
C VAL A 258 0.54 1.74 20.01
N ASN A 259 1.24 1.15 20.98
CA ASN A 259 1.82 -0.20 21.00
C ASN A 259 3.02 -0.44 20.07
N ASN A 260 3.40 0.53 19.23
CA ASN A 260 4.50 0.41 18.27
C ASN A 260 4.31 -0.73 17.24
N ASP A 261 3.07 -1.18 17.02
CA ASP A 261 2.73 -2.15 15.97
C ASP A 261 2.81 -1.53 14.57
N LEU A 262 2.63 -0.21 14.48
CA LEU A 262 2.68 0.60 13.27
C LEU A 262 3.46 1.88 13.54
N SER A 263 4.15 2.40 12.51
CA SER A 263 4.88 3.67 12.57
C SER A 263 4.76 4.45 11.27
N MET A 264 4.84 5.78 11.35
CA MET A 264 5.04 6.65 10.21
C MET A 264 6.53 7.00 10.11
N LEU A 265 7.12 6.77 8.94
CA LEU A 265 8.48 7.24 8.63
C LEU A 265 8.38 8.55 7.84
N ILE A 266 9.15 9.55 8.27
CA ILE A 266 9.26 10.83 7.55
C ILE A 266 10.71 10.96 7.09
N LEU A 267 10.92 10.99 5.77
CA LEU A 267 12.17 11.40 5.13
C LEU A 267 12.09 12.90 4.82
N LEU A 268 13.03 13.68 5.34
CA LEU A 268 13.11 15.12 5.14
C LEU A 268 14.53 15.51 4.71
N PRO A 269 14.73 16.01 3.47
CA PRO A 269 16.00 16.58 3.03
C PRO A 269 16.46 17.74 3.93
N ASP A 270 17.77 18.01 3.95
CA ASP A 270 18.36 19.08 4.76
C ASP A 270 17.78 20.46 4.43
N ASP A 271 17.55 20.73 3.13
CA ASP A 271 16.88 21.94 2.64
C ASP A 271 16.33 21.71 1.21
N ILE A 272 15.59 22.69 0.70
CA ILE A 272 15.15 22.78 -0.70
C ILE A 272 16.32 23.31 -1.54
N ASN A 273 17.23 22.41 -1.90
CA ASN A 273 18.45 22.75 -2.65
C ASN A 273 18.27 22.73 -4.18
N ASP A 274 17.21 22.11 -4.68
CA ASP A 274 16.82 22.11 -6.11
C ASP A 274 15.82 23.24 -6.42
N ASP A 275 15.50 23.43 -7.70
CA ASP A 275 14.57 24.48 -8.16
C ASP A 275 13.10 24.01 -8.13
N THR A 276 12.84 22.83 -7.57
CA THR A 276 11.50 22.23 -7.48
C THR A 276 11.05 22.10 -6.03
N THR A 277 11.22 20.93 -5.41
CA THR A 277 10.60 20.54 -4.13
C THR A 277 11.61 20.17 -3.05
N GLY A 278 12.91 20.16 -3.35
CA GLY A 278 13.98 19.68 -2.48
C GLY A 278 14.14 18.15 -2.49
N LEU A 279 13.32 17.42 -3.25
CA LEU A 279 13.23 15.95 -3.19
C LEU A 279 13.93 15.24 -4.35
N GLU A 280 14.61 15.94 -5.27
CA GLU A 280 15.19 15.30 -6.46
C GLU A 280 16.22 14.21 -6.14
N MET A 281 17.03 14.39 -5.11
CA MET A 281 18.00 13.38 -4.68
C MET A 281 17.36 12.15 -4.04
N VAL A 282 16.23 12.33 -3.35
CA VAL A 282 15.48 11.26 -2.68
C VAL A 282 14.67 10.43 -3.69
N LYS A 283 14.26 11.05 -4.80
CA LYS A 283 13.46 10.40 -5.86
C LYS A 283 14.28 9.47 -6.77
N LYS A 284 15.60 9.61 -6.83
CA LYS A 284 16.50 8.82 -7.72
C LYS A 284 16.71 7.40 -7.21
#